data_AF-A0A6J4WVA0-F1
#
_entry.id   AF-A0A6J4WVA0-F1
#
_cell.length_a   1.000
_cell.length_b   1.000
_cell.length_c   1.000
_cell.angle_alpha   90.00
_cell.angle_beta   90.00
_cell.angle_gamma   90.00
#
_symmetry.space_group_name_H-M   'P 1'
#
loop_
_entity.id
_entity.type
_entity.pdbx_description
1 polymer ?
#
loop_
_entity_poly.entity_id
_entity_poly.type
_entity_poly.pdbx_seq_one_letter_code
_entity_poly.pdbx_strand_id
1 'polypeptide(L)'
;MNKNVSIFNDVLGPIMRGPSSSHTAGPYHIGLIARNLLGEETASVRISFDPGGSFGEVYRLQGSDLGFAAGVMGLELTDSRFPQILQLAQDREVNIEFAVKPLKTADHPNAVDIRMSSGAGRALSLSARSTGGGAVVVNHLNDWPVCIDGKAYSVLVELPSESVDSVSQMISRNGQLLRQIDVQSLNNRSFLTVHLKASLSVKSLAEIRSAVGETGIWTAAPVFLCSPESPCLLVLRRWRRWLKIAGVHWGALHFLMSRNFSVSLKTKYWPKHSGVMTL
;
A
#
# COMPACT_ATOMS: atom_id res chain seq x y z
N MET A 1 -13.82 16.87 0.23
CA MET A 1 -12.37 16.75 0.52
C MET A 1 -11.63 16.61 -0.81
N ASN A 2 -10.66 17.49 -1.09
CA ASN A 2 -9.81 17.34 -2.28
C ASN A 2 -8.89 16.13 -2.07
N LYS A 3 -9.04 15.10 -2.92
CA LYS A 3 -8.14 13.95 -2.94
C LYS A 3 -6.80 14.44 -3.50
N ASN A 4 -5.75 14.46 -2.68
CA ASN A 4 -4.40 14.74 -3.16
C ASN A 4 -3.97 13.59 -4.08
N VAL A 5 -3.80 13.88 -5.37
CA VAL A 5 -3.40 12.92 -6.40
C VAL A 5 -1.90 13.05 -6.64
N SER A 6 -1.15 11.96 -6.46
CA SER A 6 0.28 11.88 -6.74
C SER A 6 0.52 11.32 -8.14
N ILE A 7 1.36 12.01 -8.93
CA ILE A 7 1.76 11.49 -10.25
C ILE A 7 2.48 10.14 -10.15
N PHE A 8 3.23 9.88 -9.08
CA PHE A 8 4.01 8.65 -8.92
C PHE A 8 3.22 7.48 -8.32
N ASN A 9 2.15 7.75 -7.58
CA ASN A 9 1.38 6.69 -6.90
C ASN A 9 0.02 6.45 -7.54
N ASP A 10 -0.62 7.50 -8.08
CA ASP A 10 -1.99 7.45 -8.56
C ASP A 10 -2.10 7.54 -10.11
N VAL A 11 -1.05 7.98 -10.81
CA VAL A 11 -1.04 8.15 -12.28
C VAL A 11 -0.06 7.20 -12.97
N LEU A 12 1.22 7.26 -12.58
CA LEU A 12 2.24 6.32 -12.99
C LEU A 12 2.24 5.18 -11.98
N GLY A 13 1.31 4.23 -12.11
CA GLY A 13 1.28 3.06 -11.23
C GLY A 13 2.65 2.35 -11.14
N PRO A 14 2.86 1.49 -10.13
CA PRO A 14 4.15 0.85 -9.89
C PRO A 14 4.65 0.12 -11.15
N ILE A 15 5.97 0.18 -11.40
CA ILE A 15 6.59 -0.63 -12.45
C ILE A 15 6.41 -2.09 -12.06
N MET A 16 5.67 -2.84 -12.87
CA MET A 16 5.18 -4.15 -12.46
C MET A 16 5.23 -5.18 -13.60
N ARG A 17 5.40 -6.44 -13.24
CA ARG A 17 5.19 -7.59 -14.14
C ARG A 17 3.79 -8.15 -13.88
N GLY A 18 2.83 -7.79 -14.74
CA GLY A 18 1.46 -8.33 -14.65
C GLY A 18 0.48 -7.59 -15.56
N PRO A 19 -0.63 -8.22 -15.96
CA PRO A 19 -1.60 -7.64 -16.88
C PRO A 19 -2.44 -6.52 -16.25
N SER A 20 -2.55 -6.49 -14.92
CA SER A 20 -3.50 -5.62 -14.20
C SER A 20 -2.96 -5.11 -12.87
N SER A 21 -2.88 -3.79 -12.71
CA SER A 21 -2.41 -3.15 -11.47
C SER A 21 -3.32 -3.42 -10.26
N SER A 22 -4.64 -3.55 -10.47
CA SER A 22 -5.57 -3.92 -9.38
C SER A 22 -5.47 -5.40 -9.00
N HIS A 23 -5.10 -6.26 -9.94
CA HIS A 23 -5.03 -7.70 -9.73
C HIS A 23 -3.63 -8.25 -9.49
N THR A 24 -2.58 -7.43 -9.53
CA THR A 24 -1.23 -7.87 -9.12
C THR A 24 -0.62 -6.88 -8.13
N ALA A 25 -0.63 -5.57 -8.43
CA ALA A 25 -0.02 -4.55 -7.54
C ALA A 25 -0.82 -4.38 -6.25
N GLY A 26 -2.16 -4.36 -6.35
CA GLY A 26 -3.04 -4.32 -5.20
C GLY A 26 -2.80 -5.49 -4.25
N PRO A 27 -2.93 -6.75 -4.71
CA PRO A 27 -2.56 -7.95 -3.96
C PRO A 27 -1.17 -7.89 -3.32
N TYR A 28 -0.16 -7.41 -4.05
CA TYR A 28 1.19 -7.23 -3.52
C TYR A 28 1.27 -6.24 -2.35
N HIS A 29 0.71 -5.05 -2.52
CA HIS A 29 0.69 -4.04 -1.47
C HIS A 29 -0.09 -4.51 -0.23
N ILE A 30 -1.22 -5.21 -0.42
CA ILE A 30 -1.94 -5.83 0.70
C ILE A 30 -1.07 -6.87 1.39
N GLY A 31 -0.40 -7.74 0.64
CA GLY A 31 0.51 -8.75 1.18
C GLY A 31 1.68 -8.15 1.97
N LEU A 32 2.29 -7.07 1.49
CA LEU A 32 3.34 -6.35 2.21
C LEU A 32 2.84 -5.72 3.51
N ILE A 33 1.65 -5.08 3.48
CA ILE A 33 1.05 -4.52 4.69
C ILE A 33 0.78 -5.65 5.69
N ALA A 34 0.21 -6.77 5.23
CA ALA A 34 -0.06 -7.94 6.06
C ALA A 34 1.22 -8.49 6.72
N ARG A 35 2.29 -8.65 5.94
CA ARG A 35 3.61 -9.07 6.41
C ARG A 35 4.17 -8.11 7.47
N ASN A 36 4.10 -6.80 7.22
CA ASN A 36 4.60 -5.81 8.18
C ASN A 36 3.80 -5.84 9.49
N LEU A 37 2.48 -5.96 9.41
CA LEU A 37 1.62 -6.08 10.58
C LEU A 37 1.91 -7.36 11.37
N LEU A 38 2.18 -8.49 10.69
CA LEU A 38 2.63 -9.71 11.37
C LEU A 38 3.94 -9.47 12.11
N GLY A 39 4.86 -8.68 11.53
CA GLY A 39 6.11 -8.27 12.19
C GLY A 39 7.12 -9.41 12.42
N GLU A 40 6.83 -10.59 11.87
CA GLU A 40 7.63 -11.82 11.94
C GLU A 40 7.57 -12.53 10.58
N GLU A 41 8.48 -13.48 10.36
CA GLU A 41 8.43 -14.28 9.12
C GLU A 41 7.15 -15.11 9.05
N THR A 42 6.52 -15.09 7.87
CA THR A 42 5.24 -15.79 7.66
C THR A 42 5.50 -17.29 7.53
N ALA A 43 4.81 -18.10 8.34
CA ALA A 43 4.82 -19.56 8.21
C ALA A 43 3.60 -20.08 7.44
N SER A 44 2.44 -19.46 7.65
CA SER A 44 1.19 -19.85 7.00
C SER A 44 0.33 -18.64 6.70
N VAL A 45 -0.30 -18.63 5.53
CA VAL A 45 -1.28 -17.62 5.13
C VAL A 45 -2.40 -18.27 4.33
N ARG A 46 -3.64 -17.92 4.67
CA ARG A 46 -4.83 -18.22 3.88
C ARG A 46 -5.44 -16.92 3.37
N ILE A 47 -5.63 -16.85 2.07
CA ILE A 47 -6.14 -15.68 1.35
C ILE A 47 -7.48 -16.09 0.75
N SER A 48 -8.54 -15.43 1.18
CA SER A 48 -9.91 -15.76 0.80
C SER A 48 -10.51 -14.65 -0.07
N PHE A 49 -11.12 -15.06 -1.18
CA PHE A 49 -11.84 -14.19 -2.10
C PHE A 49 -13.33 -14.50 -2.08
N ASP A 50 -14.16 -13.47 -2.24
CA ASP A 50 -15.59 -13.68 -2.37
C ASP A 50 -15.93 -14.30 -3.75
N PRO A 51 -16.85 -15.28 -3.85
CA PRO A 51 -17.27 -15.86 -5.13
C PRO A 51 -17.93 -14.85 -6.06
N GLY A 52 -18.61 -13.84 -5.52
CA GLY A 52 -19.19 -12.74 -6.29
C GLY A 52 -18.20 -11.58 -6.53
N GLY A 53 -16.97 -11.69 -6.03
CA GLY A 53 -15.92 -10.70 -6.20
C GLY A 53 -15.12 -10.90 -7.49
N SER A 54 -14.48 -9.83 -7.97
CA SER A 54 -13.61 -9.84 -9.15
C SER A 54 -12.39 -10.74 -8.99
N PHE A 55 -11.90 -10.98 -7.76
CA PHE A 55 -10.78 -11.90 -7.56
C PHE A 55 -11.18 -13.37 -7.70
N GLY A 56 -12.36 -13.76 -7.22
CA GLY A 56 -12.73 -15.17 -7.06
C GLY A 56 -12.58 -16.00 -8.33
N GLU A 57 -12.95 -15.42 -9.48
CA GLU A 57 -12.90 -16.10 -10.78
C GLU A 57 -11.52 -16.08 -11.44
N VAL A 58 -10.77 -14.98 -11.30
CA VAL A 58 -9.59 -14.70 -12.14
C VAL A 58 -8.28 -14.49 -11.37
N TYR A 59 -8.23 -14.77 -10.07
CA TYR A 59 -7.03 -14.50 -9.25
C TYR A 59 -5.75 -15.15 -9.80
N ARG A 60 -5.84 -16.34 -10.41
CA ARG A 60 -4.68 -17.01 -11.06
C ARG A 60 -4.35 -16.39 -12.42
N LEU A 61 -5.38 -16.17 -13.24
CA LEU A 61 -5.22 -15.66 -14.61
C LEU A 61 -4.64 -14.24 -14.62
N GLN A 62 -4.99 -13.43 -13.62
CA GLN A 62 -4.53 -12.05 -13.48
C GLN A 62 -3.32 -11.90 -12.54
N GLY A 63 -2.79 -13.00 -11.99
CA GLY A 63 -1.60 -13.02 -11.14
C GLY A 63 -1.78 -12.42 -9.74
N SER A 64 -2.99 -12.43 -9.19
CA SER A 64 -3.26 -12.01 -7.81
C SER A 64 -2.65 -12.96 -6.80
N ASP A 65 -2.66 -14.26 -7.08
CA ASP A 65 -1.93 -15.26 -6.30
C ASP A 65 -0.43 -14.94 -6.21
N LEU A 66 0.21 -14.64 -7.35
CA LEU A 66 1.62 -14.26 -7.40
C LEU A 66 1.88 -12.95 -6.66
N GLY A 67 1.01 -11.95 -6.82
CA GLY A 67 1.11 -10.66 -6.13
C GLY A 67 1.04 -10.83 -4.61
N PHE A 68 0.03 -11.54 -4.11
CA PHE A 68 -0.09 -11.83 -2.68
C PHE A 68 1.09 -12.63 -2.15
N ALA A 69 1.52 -13.68 -2.85
CA ALA A 69 2.65 -14.49 -2.44
C ALA A 69 3.93 -13.65 -2.34
N ALA A 70 4.20 -12.81 -3.34
CA ALA A 70 5.34 -11.89 -3.33
C ALA A 70 5.30 -10.93 -2.14
N GLY A 71 4.15 -10.31 -1.88
CA GLY A 71 3.99 -9.37 -0.77
C GLY A 71 4.18 -10.03 0.60
N VAL A 72 3.55 -11.20 0.82
CA VAL A 72 3.68 -11.94 2.09
C VAL A 72 5.10 -12.46 2.31
N MET A 73 5.79 -12.84 1.24
CA MET A 73 7.19 -13.27 1.30
C MET A 73 8.19 -12.11 1.37
N GLY A 74 7.75 -10.85 1.20
CA GLY A 74 8.61 -9.68 1.18
C GLY A 74 9.53 -9.64 -0.05
N LEU A 75 9.08 -10.15 -1.19
CA LEU A 75 9.83 -10.17 -2.45
C LEU A 75 9.24 -9.16 -3.44
N GLU A 76 10.10 -8.34 -4.03
CA GLU A 76 9.69 -7.28 -4.95
C GLU A 76 9.00 -7.82 -6.21
N LEU A 77 7.99 -7.09 -6.73
CA LEU A 77 7.33 -7.42 -8.00
C LEU A 77 8.26 -7.41 -9.22
N THR A 78 9.41 -6.74 -9.09
CA THR A 78 10.44 -6.68 -10.13
C THR A 78 11.47 -7.80 -10.02
N ASP A 79 11.40 -8.63 -8.96
CA ASP A 79 12.29 -9.76 -8.78
C ASP A 79 12.17 -10.73 -9.98
N SER A 80 13.32 -11.13 -10.51
CA SER A 80 13.39 -12.08 -11.62
C SER A 80 12.68 -13.41 -11.34
N ARG A 81 12.57 -13.78 -10.06
CA ARG A 81 11.96 -15.02 -9.57
C ARG A 81 10.44 -14.91 -9.37
N PHE A 82 9.84 -13.75 -9.61
CA PHE A 82 8.41 -13.51 -9.43
C PHE A 82 7.51 -14.59 -10.09
N PRO A 83 7.79 -15.09 -11.31
CA PRO A 83 6.98 -16.15 -11.91
C PRO A 83 7.05 -17.49 -11.15
N GLN A 84 8.10 -17.72 -10.36
CA GLN A 84 8.29 -18.94 -9.55
C GLN A 84 7.96 -18.72 -8.06
N ILE A 85 7.30 -17.61 -7.70
CA ILE A 85 7.12 -17.20 -6.29
C ILE A 85 6.38 -18.26 -5.45
N LEU A 86 5.40 -18.95 -6.01
CA LEU A 86 4.67 -20.01 -5.30
C LEU A 86 5.55 -21.24 -5.05
N GLN A 87 6.44 -21.58 -5.97
CA GLN A 87 7.44 -22.63 -5.75
C GLN A 87 8.43 -22.20 -4.67
N LEU A 88 8.92 -20.95 -4.74
CA LEU A 88 9.83 -20.41 -3.74
C LEU A 88 9.21 -20.36 -2.34
N ALA A 89 7.89 -20.15 -2.23
CA ALA A 89 7.18 -20.26 -0.97
C ALA A 89 7.25 -21.68 -0.41
N GLN A 90 6.99 -22.69 -1.25
CA GLN A 90 7.09 -24.10 -0.86
C GLN A 90 8.51 -24.49 -0.45
N ASP A 91 9.52 -24.04 -1.21
CA ASP A 91 10.93 -24.29 -0.92
C ASP A 91 11.38 -23.67 0.42
N ARG A 92 10.69 -22.62 0.86
CA ARG A 92 10.90 -21.94 2.15
C ARG A 92 9.94 -22.42 3.24
N GLU A 93 9.18 -23.47 2.99
CA GLU A 93 8.19 -24.05 3.91
C GLU A 93 7.10 -23.03 4.35
N VAL A 94 6.82 -22.03 3.51
CA VAL A 94 5.74 -21.07 3.71
C VAL A 94 4.47 -21.62 3.08
N ASN A 95 3.48 -21.98 3.90
CA ASN A 95 2.20 -22.48 3.42
C ASN A 95 1.32 -21.32 2.94
N ILE A 96 1.04 -21.25 1.64
CA ILE A 96 0.16 -20.25 1.04
C ILE A 96 -1.07 -20.95 0.46
N GLU A 97 -2.24 -20.67 1.05
CA GLU A 97 -3.52 -21.21 0.61
C GLU A 97 -4.42 -20.12 0.04
N PHE A 98 -5.02 -20.39 -1.13
CA PHE A 98 -6.03 -19.54 -1.73
C PHE A 98 -7.39 -20.23 -1.69
N ALA A 99 -8.41 -19.52 -1.21
CA ALA A 99 -9.76 -20.03 -1.09
C ALA A 99 -10.77 -19.06 -1.73
N VAL A 100 -11.79 -19.61 -2.37
CA VAL A 100 -12.95 -18.83 -2.85
C VAL A 100 -14.14 -19.23 -1.99
N LYS A 101 -14.62 -18.30 -1.16
CA LYS A 101 -15.72 -18.53 -0.21
C LYS A 101 -16.37 -17.21 0.19
N PRO A 102 -17.66 -17.20 0.58
CA PRO A 102 -18.31 -15.97 1.01
C PRO A 102 -17.50 -15.27 2.12
N LEU A 103 -17.19 -14.00 1.91
CA LEU A 103 -16.49 -13.19 2.91
C LEU A 103 -17.49 -12.61 3.90
N LYS A 104 -17.06 -12.40 5.15
CA LYS A 104 -17.91 -11.75 6.16
C LYS A 104 -18.24 -10.31 5.76
N THR A 105 -17.32 -9.66 5.05
CA THR A 105 -17.47 -8.27 4.59
C THR A 105 -17.00 -8.16 3.14
N ALA A 106 -17.93 -8.34 2.19
CA ALA A 106 -17.69 -8.17 0.76
C ALA A 106 -18.18 -6.79 0.28
N ASP A 107 -17.62 -5.70 0.83
CA ASP A 107 -18.06 -4.32 0.54
C ASP A 107 -17.47 -3.74 -0.77
N HIS A 108 -16.64 -4.52 -1.46
CA HIS A 108 -15.95 -4.12 -2.68
C HIS A 108 -15.69 -5.35 -3.57
N PRO A 109 -15.74 -5.25 -4.92
CA PRO A 109 -15.48 -6.38 -5.81
C PRO A 109 -14.09 -7.01 -5.63
N ASN A 110 -13.11 -6.22 -5.23
CA ASN A 110 -11.74 -6.67 -4.93
C ASN A 110 -11.48 -6.84 -3.43
N ALA A 111 -12.49 -7.24 -2.65
CA ALA A 111 -12.32 -7.53 -1.23
C ALA A 111 -11.55 -8.84 -1.03
N VAL A 112 -10.79 -8.91 0.07
CA VAL A 112 -10.00 -10.07 0.46
C VAL A 112 -9.97 -10.19 1.97
N ASP A 113 -10.11 -11.42 2.47
CA ASP A 113 -9.82 -11.76 3.87
C ASP A 113 -8.50 -12.54 3.93
N ILE A 114 -7.59 -12.12 4.80
CA ILE A 114 -6.30 -12.79 5.04
C ILE A 114 -6.26 -13.27 6.49
N ARG A 115 -5.84 -14.52 6.68
CA ARG A 115 -5.45 -15.06 7.98
C ARG A 115 -4.03 -15.56 7.88
N MET A 116 -3.16 -15.11 8.75
CA MET A 116 -1.75 -15.50 8.70
C MET A 116 -1.16 -15.73 10.09
N SER A 117 -0.13 -16.55 10.13
CA SER A 117 0.63 -16.85 11.35
C SER A 117 2.13 -16.98 11.07
N SER A 118 2.93 -16.66 12.06
CA SER A 118 4.36 -16.90 12.09
C SER A 118 4.67 -18.26 12.73
N GLY A 119 5.91 -18.73 12.54
CA GLY A 119 6.41 -19.92 13.23
C GLY A 119 6.60 -19.71 14.74
N ALA A 120 6.73 -18.47 15.19
CA ALA A 120 6.89 -18.13 16.61
C ALA A 120 5.56 -17.94 17.36
N GLY A 121 4.42 -18.19 16.69
CA GLY A 121 3.09 -18.22 17.31
C GLY A 121 2.29 -16.93 17.19
N ARG A 122 2.82 -15.89 16.55
CA ARG A 122 2.06 -14.68 16.26
C ARG A 122 1.05 -14.94 15.15
N ALA A 123 -0.15 -14.43 15.29
CA ALA A 123 -1.20 -14.57 14.28
C ALA A 123 -2.00 -13.28 14.15
N LEU A 124 -2.59 -13.07 12.97
CA LEU A 124 -3.55 -12.01 12.72
C LEU A 124 -4.57 -12.42 11.66
N SER A 125 -5.71 -11.75 11.69
CA SER A 125 -6.64 -11.72 10.57
C SER A 125 -6.84 -10.29 10.11
N LEU A 126 -6.96 -10.08 8.81
CA LEU A 126 -7.31 -8.76 8.27
C LEU A 126 -8.28 -8.89 7.11
N SER A 127 -9.04 -7.83 6.89
CA SER A 127 -9.81 -7.62 5.67
C SER A 127 -9.23 -6.42 4.94
N ALA A 128 -9.18 -6.51 3.61
CA ALA A 128 -8.65 -5.45 2.77
C ALA A 128 -9.36 -5.41 1.41
N ARG A 129 -9.09 -4.36 0.65
CA ARG A 129 -9.57 -4.21 -0.72
C ARG A 129 -8.57 -3.47 -1.60
N SER A 130 -8.48 -3.88 -2.87
CA SER A 130 -7.81 -3.06 -3.89
C SER A 130 -8.80 -2.13 -4.58
N THR A 131 -8.55 -0.82 -4.55
CA THR A 131 -9.46 0.22 -5.06
C THR A 131 -9.13 0.69 -6.48
N GLY A 132 -8.24 -0.02 -7.18
CA GLY A 132 -7.82 0.29 -8.56
C GLY A 132 -6.47 1.01 -8.64
N GLY A 133 -5.75 0.86 -9.75
CA GLY A 133 -4.45 1.51 -9.97
C GLY A 133 -3.32 1.01 -9.05
N GLY A 134 -3.53 -0.11 -8.35
CA GLY A 134 -2.63 -0.61 -7.29
C GLY A 134 -2.88 0.01 -5.91
N ALA A 135 -3.82 0.94 -5.78
CA ALA A 135 -4.24 1.48 -4.48
C ALA A 135 -4.99 0.42 -3.66
N VAL A 136 -4.80 0.48 -2.34
CA VAL A 136 -5.31 -0.52 -1.39
C VAL A 136 -5.78 0.15 -0.11
N VAL A 137 -6.68 -0.53 0.61
CA VAL A 137 -7.07 -0.18 1.98
C VAL A 137 -7.25 -1.45 2.79
N VAL A 138 -6.56 -1.57 3.93
CA VAL A 138 -6.93 -2.52 4.99
C VAL A 138 -8.01 -1.86 5.84
N ASN A 139 -9.17 -2.50 5.94
CA ASN A 139 -10.35 -1.98 6.63
C ASN A 139 -10.64 -2.70 7.95
N HIS A 140 -10.00 -3.84 8.21
CA HIS A 140 -10.14 -4.57 9.46
C HIS A 140 -8.83 -5.24 9.86
N LEU A 141 -8.48 -5.21 11.15
CA LEU A 141 -7.40 -5.95 11.76
C LEU A 141 -7.91 -6.61 13.03
N ASN A 142 -7.87 -7.94 13.08
CA ASN A 142 -8.51 -8.77 14.10
C ASN A 142 -9.99 -8.42 14.24
N ASP A 143 -10.39 -7.85 15.38
CA ASP A 143 -11.77 -7.41 15.65
C ASP A 143 -11.96 -5.90 15.46
N TRP A 144 -10.92 -5.18 15.04
CA TRP A 144 -10.90 -3.71 15.01
C TRP A 144 -11.03 -3.17 13.59
N PRO A 145 -12.01 -2.28 13.32
CA PRO A 145 -12.03 -1.55 12.06
C PRO A 145 -10.86 -0.57 12.01
N VAL A 146 -10.16 -0.53 10.88
CA VAL A 146 -8.97 0.29 10.68
C VAL A 146 -9.00 0.95 9.31
N CYS A 147 -8.09 1.90 9.05
CA CYS A 147 -7.93 2.49 7.73
C CYS A 147 -6.44 2.64 7.39
N ILE A 148 -5.84 1.58 6.86
CA ILE A 148 -4.44 1.58 6.42
C ILE A 148 -4.42 1.59 4.90
N ASP A 149 -4.04 2.72 4.31
CA ASP A 149 -3.96 2.93 2.86
C ASP A 149 -2.55 2.75 2.29
N GLY A 150 -1.58 2.37 3.15
CA GLY A 150 -0.20 2.12 2.76
C GLY A 150 0.63 3.39 2.45
N LYS A 151 0.10 4.59 2.65
CA LYS A 151 0.78 5.86 2.27
C LYS A 151 1.65 6.46 3.39
N ALA A 152 1.51 5.95 4.61
CA ALA A 152 2.18 6.43 5.81
C ALA A 152 2.69 5.25 6.63
N TYR A 153 3.59 5.53 7.57
CA TYR A 153 3.87 4.59 8.66
C TYR A 153 2.62 4.48 9.52
N SER A 154 2.18 3.26 9.81
CA SER A 154 1.07 2.99 10.69
C SER A 154 1.55 2.30 11.96
N VAL A 155 1.06 2.75 13.11
CA VAL A 155 1.24 2.09 14.41
C VAL A 155 -0.14 1.86 14.98
N LEU A 156 -0.43 0.60 15.30
CA LEU A 156 -1.69 0.20 15.91
C LEU A 156 -1.40 -0.40 17.27
N VAL A 157 -2.17 0.01 18.28
CA VAL A 157 -1.95 -0.41 19.67
C VAL A 157 -3.27 -0.80 20.30
N GLU A 158 -3.37 -2.04 20.75
CA GLU A 158 -4.43 -2.53 21.62
C GLU A 158 -3.95 -2.48 23.07
N LEU A 159 -4.73 -1.84 23.95
CA LEU A 159 -4.35 -1.60 25.34
C LEU A 159 -5.57 -1.45 26.25
N PRO A 160 -5.40 -1.57 27.58
CA PRO A 160 -6.45 -1.21 28.54
C PRO A 160 -6.86 0.26 28.39
N SER A 161 -8.16 0.54 28.55
CA SER A 161 -8.74 1.88 28.33
C SER A 161 -8.10 2.97 29.21
N GLU A 162 -7.66 2.62 30.43
CA GLU A 162 -6.96 3.53 31.36
C GLU A 162 -5.57 3.97 30.88
N SER A 163 -4.96 3.22 29.96
CA SER A 163 -3.61 3.49 29.46
C SER A 163 -3.59 4.36 28.20
N VAL A 164 -4.76 4.69 27.64
CA VAL A 164 -4.91 5.44 26.39
C VAL A 164 -4.19 6.78 26.41
N ASP A 165 -4.40 7.58 27.48
CA ASP A 165 -3.82 8.92 27.55
C ASP A 165 -2.30 8.89 27.63
N SER A 166 -1.75 7.98 28.44
CA SER A 166 -0.30 7.83 28.62
C SER A 166 0.37 7.41 27.31
N VAL A 167 -0.15 6.37 26.65
CA VAL A 167 0.40 5.88 25.39
C VAL A 167 0.22 6.88 24.25
N SER A 168 -0.92 7.58 24.19
CA SER A 168 -1.16 8.63 23.20
C SER A 168 -0.14 9.78 23.35
N GLN A 169 0.18 10.18 24.58
CA GLN A 169 1.21 11.19 24.84
C GLN A 169 2.61 10.70 24.45
N MET A 170 2.96 9.45 24.76
CA MET A 170 4.24 8.85 24.37
C MET A 170 4.42 8.86 22.84
N ILE A 171 3.38 8.44 22.10
CA ILE A 171 3.40 8.45 20.63
C ILE A 171 3.48 9.88 20.09
N SER A 172 2.71 10.81 20.66
CA SER A 172 2.69 12.21 20.19
C SER A 172 4.03 12.93 20.43
N ARG A 173 4.76 12.58 21.50
CA ARG A 173 6.09 13.15 21.79
C ARG A 173 7.17 12.60 20.86
N ASN A 174 7.09 11.31 20.54
CA ASN A 174 8.15 10.59 19.83
C ASN A 174 7.88 10.44 18.31
N GLY A 175 6.65 10.70 17.86
CA GLY A 175 6.19 10.46 16.50
C GLY A 175 5.81 11.74 15.77
N GLN A 176 6.09 11.78 14.46
CA GLN A 176 5.63 12.84 13.58
C GLN A 176 4.23 12.52 13.05
N LEU A 177 3.20 12.89 13.80
CA LEU A 177 1.79 12.62 13.45
C LEU A 177 1.38 13.28 12.12
N LEU A 178 0.71 12.52 11.26
CA LEU A 178 0.09 13.01 10.03
C LEU A 178 -1.37 13.43 10.22
N ARG A 179 -2.02 12.88 11.24
CA ARG A 179 -3.42 13.12 11.59
C ARG A 179 -3.62 12.85 13.08
N GLN A 180 -4.79 13.22 13.61
CA GLN A 180 -5.17 12.88 14.98
C GLN A 180 -5.16 11.36 15.19
N ILE A 181 -4.75 10.93 16.39
CA ILE A 181 -4.81 9.52 16.79
C ILE A 181 -6.27 9.10 16.82
N ASP A 182 -6.60 8.06 16.05
CA ASP A 182 -7.92 7.43 16.11
C ASP A 182 -7.97 6.48 17.29
N VAL A 183 -8.99 6.64 18.15
CA VAL A 183 -9.15 5.86 19.37
C VAL A 183 -10.53 5.21 19.33
N GLN A 184 -10.54 3.88 19.43
CA GLN A 184 -11.74 3.08 19.50
C GLN A 184 -11.75 2.32 20.82
N SER A 185 -12.94 2.03 21.33
CA SER A 185 -13.11 1.28 22.59
C SER A 185 -14.12 0.16 22.40
N LEU A 186 -13.76 -1.02 22.89
CA LEU A 186 -14.59 -2.22 22.87
C LEU A 186 -14.42 -2.94 24.22
N ASN A 187 -15.49 -2.93 25.02
CA ASN A 187 -15.46 -3.41 26.41
C ASN A 187 -14.38 -2.67 27.22
N ASN A 188 -13.47 -3.40 27.88
CA ASN A 188 -12.38 -2.84 28.68
C ASN A 188 -11.06 -2.66 27.90
N ARG A 189 -11.12 -2.73 26.57
CA ARG A 189 -9.97 -2.55 25.69
C ARG A 189 -10.19 -1.34 24.80
N SER A 190 -9.10 -0.65 24.50
CA SER A 190 -9.03 0.41 23.51
C SER A 190 -8.04 0.05 22.41
N PHE A 191 -8.26 0.62 21.24
CA PHE A 191 -7.45 0.41 20.06
C PHE A 191 -7.11 1.75 19.42
N LEU A 192 -5.81 2.02 19.30
CA LEU A 192 -5.26 3.24 18.77
C LEU A 192 -4.78 2.97 17.36
N THR A 193 -5.22 3.77 16.40
CA THR A 193 -4.65 3.80 15.05
C THR A 193 -3.93 5.11 14.81
N VAL A 194 -2.64 5.03 14.52
CA VAL A 194 -1.75 6.18 14.36
C VAL A 194 -1.11 6.15 12.98
N HIS A 195 -1.07 7.31 12.32
CA HIS A 195 -0.33 7.49 11.08
C HIS A 195 0.79 8.51 11.24
N LEU A 196 2.00 8.12 10.88
CA LEU A 196 3.24 8.85 11.10
C LEU A 196 3.97 9.13 9.77
N LYS A 197 4.72 10.22 9.74
CA LYS A 197 5.64 10.56 8.64
C LYS A 197 6.86 9.63 8.60
N ALA A 198 7.31 9.17 9.76
CA ALA A 198 8.50 8.33 9.93
C ALA A 198 8.21 7.20 10.93
N SER A 199 8.99 6.12 10.88
CA SER A 199 8.88 5.05 11.86
C SER A 199 9.24 5.55 13.25
N LEU A 200 8.57 5.02 14.28
CA LEU A 200 9.02 5.20 15.66
C LEU A 200 10.38 4.55 15.87
N SER A 201 11.18 5.13 16.77
CA SER A 201 12.47 4.54 17.14
C SER A 201 12.27 3.19 17.85
N VAL A 202 13.27 2.31 17.79
CA VAL A 202 13.26 1.02 18.51
C VAL A 202 13.03 1.24 20.01
N LYS A 203 13.63 2.29 20.57
CA LYS A 203 13.45 2.68 21.97
C LYS A 203 11.98 3.04 22.26
N SER A 204 11.37 3.89 21.43
CA SER A 204 9.97 4.30 21.61
C SER A 204 9.01 3.12 21.47
N LEU A 205 9.27 2.19 20.54
CA LEU A 205 8.46 0.97 20.41
C LEU A 205 8.61 0.05 21.62
N ALA A 206 9.82 -0.07 22.18
CA ALA A 206 10.06 -0.84 23.40
C ALA A 206 9.36 -0.24 24.63
N GLU A 207 9.37 1.09 24.75
CA GLU A 207 8.64 1.79 25.81
C GLU A 207 7.12 1.55 25.71
N ILE A 208 6.55 1.62 24.51
CA ILE A 208 5.12 1.32 24.29
C ILE A 208 4.83 -0.14 24.61
N ARG A 209 5.65 -1.09 24.13
CA ARG A 209 5.52 -2.53 24.42
C ARG A 209 5.54 -2.83 25.92
N SER A 210 6.41 -2.14 26.67
CA SER A 210 6.45 -2.29 28.12
C SER A 210 5.18 -1.80 28.82
N ALA A 211 4.44 -0.86 28.21
CA ALA A 211 3.20 -0.33 28.76
C ALA A 211 1.96 -1.17 28.40
N VAL A 212 1.95 -1.81 27.22
CA VAL A 212 0.76 -2.47 26.65
C VAL A 212 0.88 -4.00 26.51
N GLY A 213 2.09 -4.55 26.66
CA GLY A 213 2.41 -5.95 26.37
C GLY A 213 2.87 -6.18 24.92
N GLU A 214 3.60 -7.28 24.70
CA GLU A 214 4.23 -7.61 23.41
C GLU A 214 3.24 -7.94 22.29
N THR A 215 2.04 -8.41 22.61
CA THR A 215 1.04 -8.91 21.65
C THR A 215 0.09 -7.84 21.14
N GLY A 216 0.09 -6.65 21.73
CA GLY A 216 -0.87 -5.58 21.45
C GLY A 216 -0.38 -4.51 20.47
N ILE A 217 0.77 -4.67 19.81
CA ILE A 217 1.32 -3.64 18.91
C ILE A 217 1.57 -4.17 17.49
N TRP A 218 1.06 -3.46 16.50
CA TRP A 218 1.30 -3.73 15.08
C TRP A 218 1.87 -2.50 14.40
N THR A 219 2.80 -2.70 13.48
CA THR A 219 3.42 -1.60 12.73
C THR A 219 3.46 -1.92 11.25
N ALA A 220 3.11 -0.97 10.40
CA ALA A 220 3.23 -1.12 8.95
C ALA A 220 4.03 0.04 8.36
N ALA A 221 5.08 -0.28 7.60
CA ALA A 221 5.77 0.70 6.77
C ALA A 221 4.89 1.08 5.56
N PRO A 222 5.05 2.29 5.01
CA PRO A 222 4.38 2.68 3.77
C PRO A 222 4.84 1.76 2.62
N VAL A 223 3.89 1.35 1.77
CA VAL A 223 4.14 0.55 0.56
C VAL A 223 4.10 1.42 -0.71
N PHE A 224 3.67 2.67 -0.58
CA PHE A 224 3.77 3.69 -1.63
C PHE A 224 4.88 4.68 -1.30
N LEU A 225 5.38 5.39 -2.32
CA LEU A 225 6.34 6.46 -2.12
C LEU A 225 5.69 7.56 -1.27
N CYS A 226 6.25 7.83 -0.08
CA CYS A 226 5.88 9.00 0.71
C CYS A 226 6.18 10.26 -0.11
N SER A 227 5.20 11.15 -0.27
CA SER A 227 5.44 12.43 -0.92
C SER A 227 6.49 13.20 -0.11
N PRO A 228 7.65 13.56 -0.68
CA PRO A 228 8.56 14.46 -0.01
C PRO A 228 7.88 15.83 0.20
N GLU A 229 8.17 16.50 1.32
CA GLU A 229 7.71 17.89 1.59
C GLU A 229 8.31 18.90 0.59
N SER A 230 9.41 18.52 -0.05
CA SER A 230 9.99 19.27 -1.15
C SER A 230 9.40 18.78 -2.46
N PRO A 231 8.98 19.67 -3.39
CA PRO A 231 8.67 19.26 -4.74
C PRO A 231 9.89 18.47 -5.26
N CYS A 232 9.65 17.24 -5.73
CA CYS A 232 10.66 16.52 -6.50
C CYS A 232 10.97 17.38 -7.72
N LEU A 233 12.01 18.22 -7.61
CA LEU A 233 12.70 18.80 -8.75
C LEU A 233 13.33 17.63 -9.49
N LEU A 234 12.53 16.99 -10.34
CA LEU A 234 13.01 16.11 -11.38
C LEU A 234 14.02 16.92 -12.18
N VAL A 235 15.31 16.66 -11.96
CA VAL A 235 16.38 17.33 -12.67
C VAL A 235 16.13 17.14 -14.18
N LEU A 236 15.86 18.25 -14.87
CA LEU A 236 15.54 18.40 -16.29
C LEU A 236 16.47 17.63 -17.26
N ARG A 237 17.61 17.13 -16.79
CA ARG A 237 18.55 16.33 -17.57
C ARG A 237 17.96 15.04 -18.14
N ARG A 238 17.02 14.38 -17.43
CA ARG A 238 16.38 13.14 -17.93
C ARG A 238 15.29 13.40 -19.00
N TRP A 239 14.63 14.55 -18.93
CA TRP A 239 13.62 14.96 -19.92
C TRP A 239 14.20 15.28 -21.29
N ARG A 240 15.43 15.80 -21.37
CA ARG A 240 16.09 16.05 -22.68
C ARG A 240 16.20 14.80 -23.55
N ARG A 241 16.40 13.63 -22.93
CA ARG A 241 16.48 12.36 -23.64
C ARG A 241 15.10 11.90 -24.10
N TRP A 242 14.09 12.05 -23.25
CA TRP A 242 12.69 11.70 -23.56
C TRP A 242 12.06 12.63 -24.62
N LEU A 243 12.26 13.94 -24.52
CA LEU A 243 11.78 14.92 -25.50
C LEU A 243 12.46 14.79 -26.86
N LYS A 244 13.74 14.38 -26.89
CA LYS A 244 14.43 13.98 -28.12
C LYS A 244 13.82 12.73 -28.74
N ILE A 245 13.50 11.72 -27.92
CA ILE A 245 12.84 10.48 -28.38
C ILE A 245 11.42 10.78 -28.91
N ALA A 246 10.71 11.75 -28.30
CA ALA A 246 9.36 12.15 -28.67
C ALA A 246 9.28 13.24 -29.77
N GLY A 247 10.42 13.69 -30.33
CA GLY A 247 10.44 14.65 -31.46
C GLY A 247 10.01 16.09 -31.12
N VAL A 248 10.01 16.49 -29.86
CA VAL A 248 9.54 17.82 -29.44
C VAL A 248 10.67 18.85 -29.51
N HIS A 249 10.52 19.86 -30.38
CA HIS A 249 11.48 20.96 -30.54
C HIS A 249 11.47 21.94 -29.36
N TRP A 250 12.67 22.31 -28.88
CA TRP A 250 12.89 23.15 -27.69
C TRP A 250 12.23 24.53 -27.75
N GLY A 251 11.99 25.08 -28.95
CA GLY A 251 11.39 26.40 -29.14
C GLY A 251 9.97 26.53 -28.58
N ALA A 252 9.17 25.47 -28.61
CA ALA A 252 7.79 25.47 -28.10
C ALA A 252 7.74 25.50 -26.55
N LEU A 253 8.77 24.98 -25.88
CA LEU A 253 8.80 24.86 -24.42
C LEU A 253 9.21 26.17 -23.72
N HIS A 254 10.06 26.99 -24.37
CA HIS A 254 10.52 28.27 -23.83
C HIS A 254 9.38 29.31 -23.75
N PHE A 255 8.38 29.20 -24.64
CA PHE A 255 7.20 30.06 -24.61
C PHE A 255 6.22 29.67 -23.47
N LEU A 256 6.16 28.38 -23.11
CA LEU A 256 5.30 27.88 -22.04
C LEU A 256 5.88 28.09 -20.63
N MET A 257 7.21 28.15 -20.49
CA MET A 257 7.88 28.28 -19.18
C MET A 257 8.10 29.73 -18.71
N SER A 258 7.92 30.73 -19.58
CA SER A 258 8.12 32.15 -19.24
C SER A 258 6.87 32.84 -18.66
N ARG A 259 5.73 32.14 -18.63
CA ARG A 259 4.50 32.59 -17.95
C ARG A 259 4.11 31.52 -16.93
N ASN A 260 3.82 31.94 -15.69
CA ASN A 260 3.34 31.08 -14.61
C ASN A 260 2.00 30.40 -14.98
N PHE A 261 2.05 29.34 -15.79
CA PHE A 261 0.92 28.49 -16.09
C PHE A 261 1.10 27.12 -15.43
N SER A 262 0.10 26.70 -14.67
CA SER A 262 -0.10 25.29 -14.35
C SER A 262 -0.37 24.55 -15.66
N VAL A 263 0.52 23.63 -16.04
CA VAL A 263 0.32 22.80 -17.23
C VAL A 263 -0.75 21.76 -16.90
N SER A 264 -1.98 21.99 -17.35
CA SER A 264 -3.02 20.96 -17.46
C SER A 264 -2.86 20.28 -18.82
N LEU A 265 -2.33 19.05 -18.82
CA LEU A 265 -2.32 18.21 -20.02
C LEU A 265 -3.75 17.70 -20.26
N LYS A 266 -4.55 18.45 -21.03
CA LYS A 266 -5.74 17.91 -21.69
C LYS A 266 -5.28 17.15 -22.93
N THR A 267 -5.36 15.83 -22.91
CA THR A 267 -5.21 14.99 -24.11
C THR A 267 -6.39 15.25 -25.04
N LYS A 268 -6.21 16.13 -26.04
CA LYS A 268 -7.13 16.23 -27.18
C LYS A 268 -6.62 15.33 -28.29
N TYR A 269 -7.47 14.37 -28.66
CA TYR A 269 -7.40 13.55 -29.86
C TYR A 269 -7.04 14.37 -31.11
N TRP A 270 -6.15 13.84 -31.94
CA TRP A 270 -5.78 14.39 -33.26
C TRP A 270 -6.63 13.74 -34.35
N PRO A 271 -7.32 14.48 -35.23
CA PRO A 271 -7.64 14.00 -36.56
C PRO A 271 -6.62 14.53 -37.57
N LYS A 272 -6.35 13.66 -38.54
CA LYS A 272 -5.52 13.85 -39.75
C LYS A 272 -5.79 15.20 -40.42
N HIS A 273 -4.74 15.89 -40.86
CA HIS A 273 -4.45 16.27 -42.26
C HIS A 273 -3.43 17.41 -42.34
N SER A 274 -2.41 17.14 -43.16
CA SER A 274 -1.54 18.03 -43.96
C SER A 274 -1.84 19.53 -43.99
N GLY A 275 -0.80 20.36 -43.80
CA GLY A 275 -0.84 21.78 -44.14
C GLY A 275 0.44 22.54 -43.77
N VAL A 276 1.20 22.90 -44.80
CA VAL A 276 2.47 23.65 -44.91
C VAL A 276 2.59 24.93 -44.03
N MET A 277 3.83 25.20 -43.61
CA MET A 277 4.42 26.45 -43.08
C MET A 277 3.86 27.75 -43.70
N THR A 278 3.86 28.86 -42.94
CA THR A 278 4.78 30.01 -43.14
C THR A 278 4.62 31.03 -41.98
N LEU A 279 5.78 31.41 -41.41
CA LEU A 279 6.16 32.45 -40.42
C LEU A 279 5.46 32.44 -39.04
#